data_AF-W6PRC7-F1
#
_entry.id   AF-W6PRC7-F1
#
_cell.length_a   1.000
_cell.length_b   1.000
_cell.length_c   1.000
_cell.angle_alpha   90.00
_cell.angle_beta   90.00
_cell.angle_gamma   90.00
#
_symmetry.space_group_name_H-M   'P 1'
#
loop_
_entity.id
_entity.type
_entity.pdbx_description
1 polymer ?
#
loop_
_entity_poly.entity_id
_entity_poly.type
_entity_poly.pdbx_seq_one_letter_code
_entity_poly.pdbx_strand_id
1 'polypeptide(L)'
;MSEKAINLVIVEAKKKGMVSAGEAQLLGYMGIVHQERKTLRKVNTVVYGMASDGDEFHFHQINNDSEWTTVSHRALGRNYGKVVDLLTYIMQEVISLPPFVSKDVSAEDDPMTDVGIILV
;
A
#
# COMPACT_ATOMS: atom_id res chain seq x y z
N MET A 1 -21.79 -2.10 1.88
CA MET A 1 -20.71 -2.08 2.89
C MET A 1 -19.98 -0.76 2.73
N SER A 2 -19.84 0.02 3.82
CA SER A 2 -19.27 1.37 3.77
C SER A 2 -17.80 1.34 3.34
N GLU A 3 -17.50 2.06 2.27
CA GLU A 3 -16.23 2.21 1.57
C GLU A 3 -15.19 3.01 2.40
N LYS A 4 -14.86 2.54 3.60
CA LYS A 4 -13.99 3.24 4.58
C LYS A 4 -12.82 2.37 5.07
N ALA A 5 -12.14 1.66 4.18
CA ALA A 5 -10.95 0.87 4.51
C ALA A 5 -9.77 1.16 3.56
N ILE A 6 -9.59 2.41 3.17
CA ILE A 6 -8.75 2.74 2.00
C ILE A 6 -7.38 3.33 2.38
N ASN A 7 -7.32 4.03 3.50
CA ASN A 7 -6.14 4.74 3.98
C ASN A 7 -5.54 3.97 5.17
N LEU A 8 -4.61 3.07 4.88
CA LEU A 8 -4.04 2.12 5.83
C LEU A 8 -2.52 2.25 5.90
N VAL A 9 -2.00 2.17 7.13
CA VAL A 9 -0.59 1.89 7.43
C VAL A 9 -0.55 0.57 8.20
N ILE A 10 0.25 -0.39 7.74
CA ILE A 10 0.40 -1.69 8.41
C ILE A 10 1.53 -1.60 9.42
N VAL A 11 1.33 -2.06 10.66
CA VAL A 11 2.36 -2.02 11.70
C VAL A 11 2.65 -3.43 12.21
N GLU A 12 3.92 -3.81 12.21
CA GLU A 12 4.42 -5.06 12.78
C GLU A 12 5.32 -4.75 13.99
N ALA A 13 4.88 -5.16 15.18
CA ALA A 13 5.60 -4.91 16.43
C ALA A 13 6.29 -6.18 16.93
N LYS A 14 7.59 -6.09 17.24
CA LYS A 14 8.42 -7.19 17.74
C LYS A 14 8.95 -6.90 19.14
N LYS A 15 9.54 -7.93 19.76
CA LYS A 15 10.32 -7.76 20.99
C LYS A 15 11.60 -7.00 20.67
N LYS A 16 12.10 -6.23 21.64
CA LYS A 16 13.39 -5.52 21.56
C LYS A 16 14.50 -6.39 20.96
N GLY A 17 15.23 -5.83 20.01
CA GLY A 17 16.32 -6.48 19.26
C GLY A 17 15.88 -7.35 18.08
N MET A 18 14.58 -7.38 17.76
CA MET A 18 14.01 -8.33 16.78
C MET A 18 13.30 -7.64 15.61
N VAL A 19 13.53 -6.35 15.36
CA VAL A 19 12.84 -5.60 14.29
C VAL A 19 12.94 -6.27 12.92
N SER A 20 14.14 -6.73 12.52
CA SER A 20 14.37 -7.42 11.23
C SER A 20 13.57 -8.72 11.10
N ALA A 21 13.27 -9.40 12.20
CA ALA A 21 12.43 -10.61 12.16
C ALA A 21 10.96 -10.31 11.87
N GLY A 22 10.52 -9.05 12.02
CA GLY A 22 9.19 -8.58 11.65
C GLY A 22 9.07 -8.15 10.19
N GLU A 23 10.16 -7.78 9.52
CA GLU A 23 10.11 -7.19 8.17
C GLU A 23 9.50 -8.13 7.13
N ALA A 24 9.83 -9.42 7.15
CA ALA A 24 9.24 -10.39 6.23
C ALA A 24 7.72 -10.54 6.43
N GLN A 25 7.24 -10.49 7.68
CA GLN A 25 5.81 -10.56 7.99
C GLN A 25 5.10 -9.30 7.50
N LEU A 26 5.68 -8.13 7.79
CA LEU A 26 5.19 -6.84 7.34
C LEU A 26 5.10 -6.78 5.81
N LEU A 27 6.17 -7.13 5.09
CA LEU A 27 6.19 -7.13 3.63
C LEU A 27 5.18 -8.12 3.04
N GLY A 28 4.97 -9.27 3.68
CA GLY A 28 3.90 -10.20 3.30
C GLY A 28 2.52 -9.55 3.39
N TYR A 29 2.20 -8.89 4.51
CA TYR A 29 0.93 -8.18 4.68
C TYR A 29 0.78 -7.02 3.68
N MET A 30 1.82 -6.23 3.48
CA MET A 30 1.82 -5.13 2.51
C MET A 30 1.63 -5.63 1.07
N GLY A 31 2.29 -6.74 0.72
CA GLY A 31 2.19 -7.36 -0.59
C GLY A 31 0.78 -7.84 -0.92
N ILE A 32 0.07 -8.43 0.06
CA ILE A 32 -1.34 -8.83 -0.11
C ILE A 32 -2.19 -7.60 -0.47
N VAL A 33 -2.10 -6.53 0.32
CA VAL A 33 -2.89 -5.31 0.09
C VAL A 33 -2.54 -4.66 -1.26
N HIS A 34 -1.25 -4.59 -1.60
CA HIS A 34 -0.78 -4.03 -2.86
C HIS A 34 -1.29 -4.82 -4.06
N GLN A 35 -1.21 -6.16 -4.01
CA GLN A 35 -1.68 -7.04 -5.06
C GLN A 35 -3.18 -6.92 -5.28
N GLU A 36 -3.98 -6.89 -4.21
CA GLU A 36 -5.44 -6.70 -4.31
C GLU A 36 -5.78 -5.34 -4.96
N ARG A 37 -5.08 -4.28 -4.62
CA ARG A 37 -5.26 -2.96 -5.26
C ARG A 37 -4.92 -2.99 -6.76
N LYS A 38 -3.88 -3.74 -7.16
CA LYS A 38 -3.54 -3.95 -8.58
C LYS A 38 -4.60 -4.77 -9.31
N THR A 39 -5.07 -5.86 -8.71
CA THR A 39 -6.14 -6.71 -9.26
C THR A 39 -7.42 -5.91 -9.50
N LEU A 40 -7.78 -5.01 -8.56
CA LEU A 40 -8.92 -4.10 -8.68
C LEU A 40 -8.65 -2.87 -9.58
N ARG A 41 -7.51 -2.82 -10.28
CA ARG A 41 -7.10 -1.74 -11.19
C ARG A 41 -7.21 -0.34 -10.57
N LYS A 42 -6.87 -0.23 -9.29
CA LYS A 42 -6.88 1.06 -8.59
C LYS A 42 -5.76 1.93 -9.14
N VAL A 43 -6.03 3.22 -9.38
CA VAL A 43 -5.02 4.19 -9.84
C VAL A 43 -3.85 4.29 -8.86
N ASN A 44 -4.14 4.14 -7.57
CA ASN A 44 -3.12 4.11 -6.53
C ASN A 44 -3.09 2.77 -5.80
N THR A 45 -1.93 2.13 -5.84
CA THR A 45 -1.64 0.86 -5.18
C THR A 45 -0.56 0.98 -4.12
N VAL A 46 -0.06 2.18 -3.82
CA VAL A 46 0.99 2.45 -2.82
C VAL A 46 0.57 1.98 -1.44
N VAL A 47 1.38 1.14 -0.80
CA VAL A 47 1.15 0.66 0.57
C VAL A 47 2.30 1.10 1.46
N TYR A 48 1.98 1.67 2.62
CA TYR A 48 2.95 2.01 3.65
C TYR A 48 2.86 1.04 4.82
N GLY A 49 4.00 0.79 5.45
CA GLY A 49 4.08 -0.01 6.66
C GLY A 49 5.22 0.39 7.58
N MET A 50 5.22 -0.13 8.80
CA MET A 50 6.26 0.10 9.78
C MET A 50 6.54 -1.17 10.60
N ALA A 51 7.79 -1.58 10.69
CA ALA A 51 8.24 -2.59 11.65
C ALA A 51 8.94 -1.90 12.81
N SER A 52 8.69 -2.34 14.05
CA SER A 52 9.38 -1.77 15.21
C SER A 52 9.55 -2.76 16.35
N ASP A 53 10.61 -2.60 17.12
CA ASP A 53 10.83 -3.30 18.38
C ASP A 53 10.77 -2.38 19.62
N GLY A 54 10.36 -1.13 19.42
CA GLY A 54 10.28 -0.06 20.43
C GLY A 54 11.52 0.84 20.54
N ASP A 55 12.67 0.42 20.01
CA ASP A 55 13.90 1.21 19.94
C ASP A 55 14.27 1.56 18.49
N GLU A 56 14.05 0.64 17.55
CA GLU A 56 14.20 0.83 16.11
C GLU A 56 12.85 0.85 15.40
N PHE A 57 12.75 1.67 14.36
CA PHE A 57 11.55 1.91 13.56
C PHE A 57 11.95 1.88 12.09
N HIS A 58 11.50 0.86 11.37
CA HIS A 58 11.75 0.68 9.96
C HIS A 58 10.47 0.99 9.20
N PHE A 59 10.47 2.06 8.43
CA PHE A 59 9.35 2.51 7.62
C PHE A 59 9.51 1.96 6.21
N HIS A 60 8.48 1.31 5.69
CA HIS A 60 8.49 0.66 4.39
C HIS A 60 7.42 1.26 3.47
N GLN A 61 7.72 1.30 2.18
CA GLN A 61 6.77 1.63 1.13
C GLN A 61 6.89 0.60 0.00
N ILE A 62 5.75 0.12 -0.50
CA ILE A 62 5.66 -0.49 -1.83
C ILE A 62 4.97 0.54 -2.73
N ASN A 63 5.66 0.99 -3.78
CA ASN A 63 5.13 2.01 -4.70
C ASN A 63 4.19 1.40 -5.76
N ASN A 64 3.66 2.23 -6.68
CA ASN A 64 2.73 1.77 -7.72
C ASN A 64 3.34 0.73 -8.68
N ASP A 65 4.65 0.80 -8.88
CA ASP A 65 5.43 -0.08 -9.76
C ASP A 65 5.86 -1.37 -9.07
N SER A 66 5.35 -1.61 -7.85
CA SER A 66 5.71 -2.76 -7.01
C SER A 66 7.17 -2.76 -6.52
N GLU A 67 7.83 -1.60 -6.52
CA GLU A 67 9.16 -1.44 -5.96
C GLU A 67 9.08 -1.15 -4.45
N TRP A 68 10.02 -1.71 -3.70
CA TRP A 68 10.07 -1.60 -2.26
C TRP A 68 11.20 -0.67 -1.80
N THR A 69 10.89 0.25 -0.89
CA THR A 69 11.86 1.11 -0.21
C THR A 69 11.72 1.05 1.30
N THR A 70 12.80 1.37 2.02
CA THR A 70 12.86 1.38 3.49
C THR A 70 13.64 2.58 4.01
N VAL A 71 13.16 3.16 5.11
CA VAL A 71 13.85 4.19 5.89
C VAL A 71 13.84 3.77 7.36
N SER A 72 15.02 3.68 7.99
CA SER A 72 15.13 3.27 9.39
C SER A 72 15.50 4.44 10.30
N HIS A 73 14.92 4.46 11.49
CA HIS A 73 15.23 5.42 12.55
C HIS A 73 15.33 4.71 13.90
N ARG A 74 16.27 5.14 14.73
CA ARG A 74 16.46 4.64 16.09
C ARG A 74 16.13 5.72 17.11
N ALA A 75 15.19 5.44 18.01
CA ALA A 75 14.74 6.37 19.05
C ALA A 75 15.70 6.37 20.26
N LEU A 76 16.83 7.07 20.13
CA LEU A 76 17.80 7.21 21.22
C LEU A 76 17.18 7.92 22.42
N GLY A 77 17.39 7.38 23.63
CA GLY A 77 16.87 7.97 24.86
C GLY A 77 15.34 8.02 24.94
N ARG A 78 14.63 7.17 24.17
CA ARG A 78 13.16 7.21 24.03
C ARG A 78 12.64 8.54 23.46
N ASN A 79 13.45 9.24 22.67
CA ASN A 79 12.99 10.38 21.90
C ASN A 79 12.28 9.89 20.63
N TYR A 80 10.95 9.95 20.65
CA TYR A 80 10.11 9.50 19.54
C TYR A 80 9.67 10.63 18.60
N GLY A 81 10.15 11.87 18.77
CA GLY A 81 9.70 13.01 17.98
C GLY A 81 9.79 12.74 16.47
N LYS A 82 10.95 12.26 15.99
CA LYS A 82 11.14 11.94 14.57
C LYS A 82 10.27 10.77 14.08
N VAL A 83 10.00 9.80 14.94
CA VAL A 83 9.11 8.66 14.64
C VAL A 83 7.68 9.16 14.42
N VAL A 84 7.20 10.02 15.32
CA VAL A 84 5.88 10.64 15.22
C VAL A 84 5.78 11.52 13.99
N ASP A 85 6.81 12.30 13.67
CA ASP A 85 6.85 13.12 12.44
C ASP A 85 6.74 12.26 11.18
N LEU A 86 7.48 11.15 11.10
CA LEU A 86 7.43 10.23 9.96
C LEU A 86 6.08 9.51 9.84
N LEU A 87 5.51 9.06 10.95
CA LEU A 87 4.16 8.50 10.96
C LEU A 87 3.13 9.53 10.50
N THR A 88 3.24 10.77 10.96
CA THR A 88 2.35 11.86 10.57
C THR A 88 2.46 12.15 9.09
N TYR A 89 3.68 12.23 8.55
CA TYR A 89 3.93 12.38 7.11
C TYR A 89 3.26 11.25 6.30
N ILE A 90 3.48 9.99 6.70
CA ILE A 90 2.87 8.84 6.01
C ILE A 90 1.34 8.90 6.08
N MET A 91 0.77 9.22 7.24
CA MET A 91 -0.69 9.34 7.37
C MET A 91 -1.25 10.45 6.47
N GLN A 92 -0.55 11.58 6.37
CA GLN A 92 -0.92 12.68 5.48
C GLN A 92 -0.85 12.28 4.01
N GLU A 93 0.23 11.59 3.60
CA GLU A 93 0.37 11.04 2.25
C GLU A 93 -0.76 10.05 1.95
N VAL A 94 -1.03 9.12 2.85
CA VAL A 94 -2.11 8.14 2.65
C VAL A 94 -3.48 8.83 2.57
N ILE A 95 -3.70 9.94 3.27
CA ILE A 95 -4.94 10.74 3.20
C ILE A 95 -5.04 11.56 1.91
N SER A 96 -3.92 12.10 1.41
CA SER A 96 -3.89 12.96 0.21
C SER A 96 -4.07 12.18 -1.08
N LEU A 97 -3.78 10.87 -1.04
CA LEU A 97 -3.96 9.96 -2.14
C LEU A 97 -5.47 9.74 -2.41
N PRO A 98 -5.99 10.10 -3.60
CA PRO A 98 -7.43 10.09 -3.86
C PRO A 98 -8.00 8.67 -3.75
N PRO A 99 -9.17 8.51 -3.09
CA PRO A 99 -9.83 7.22 -3.01
C PRO A 99 -10.32 6.85 -4.41
N PHE A 100 -9.66 5.85 -5.01
CA PHE A 100 -10.17 5.06 -6.13
C PHE A 100 -10.83 5.83 -7.28
N VAL A 101 -10.02 6.31 -8.22
CA VAL A 101 -10.48 6.28 -9.62
C VAL A 101 -10.12 4.88 -10.13
N SER A 102 -11.11 4.04 -10.41
CA SER A 102 -10.90 2.91 -11.32
C SER A 102 -10.66 3.49 -12.70
N LYS A 103 -9.68 2.99 -13.45
CA LYS A 103 -9.68 3.28 -14.88
C LYS A 103 -10.96 2.68 -15.45
N ASP A 104 -11.90 3.54 -15.88
CA ASP A 104 -13.04 3.10 -16.66
C ASP A 104 -12.50 2.31 -17.85
N VAL A 105 -12.93 1.06 -17.96
CA VAL A 105 -12.67 0.27 -19.15
C VAL A 105 -13.57 0.89 -20.22
N SER A 106 -12.99 1.61 -21.17
CA SER A 106 -13.71 2.04 -22.36
C SER A 106 -14.31 0.79 -23.00
N ALA A 107 -15.64 0.77 -23.10
CA ALA A 107 -16.41 -0.29 -23.73
C ALA A 107 -16.25 -0.20 -25.26
N GLU A 108 -15.08 -0.53 -25.78
CA GLU A 108 -14.83 -0.74 -27.20
C GLU A 108 -13.84 -1.88 -27.33
N ASP A 109 -14.37 -3.11 -27.37
CA ASP A 109 -13.79 -4.28 -28.05
C ASP A 109 -14.68 -5.49 -27.71
N ASP A 110 -15.86 -5.54 -28.34
CA ASP A 110 -16.65 -6.77 -28.48
C ASP A 110 -16.58 -7.24 -29.94
N PRO A 111 -15.63 -8.12 -30.31
CA PRO A 111 -15.55 -8.65 -31.66
C PRO A 111 -16.45 -9.89 -31.79
N MET A 112 -17.77 -9.76 -31.63
CA MET A 112 -18.73 -10.80 -32.04
C MET A 112 -20.12 -10.25 -32.39
N THR A 113 -20.23 -9.50 -33.50
CA THR A 113 -21.44 -9.51 -34.33
C THR A 113 -21.06 -9.55 -35.80
N ASP A 114 -20.43 -10.66 -36.22
CA ASP A 114 -20.43 -11.10 -37.61
C ASP A 114 -21.58 -12.10 -37.78
N VAL A 115 -22.77 -11.58 -38.06
CA VAL A 115 -23.88 -12.39 -38.60
C VAL A 115 -24.44 -11.63 -39.79
N GLY A 116 -24.02 -12.08 -40.97
CA GLY A 116 -24.36 -11.48 -42.25
C GLY A 116 -25.86 -11.37 -42.49
N ILE A 117 -26.26 -10.24 -43.07
CA ILE A 117 -27.53 -10.11 -43.78
C ILE A 117 -27.18 -10.22 -45.27
N ILE A 118 -27.43 -11.39 -45.85
CA ILE A 118 -27.57 -11.56 -47.30
C ILE A 118 -28.98 -11.09 -47.64
N LEU A 119 -29.10 -10.00 -48.39
CA LEU A 119 -30.35 -9.60 -49.04
C LEU A 119 -30.50 -10.44 -50.31
N VAL A 120 -31.56 -11.24 -50.40
CA VAL A 120 -32.09 -11.81 -51.65
C VAL A 120 -33.31 -10.99 -52.05
#